data_AF-A0A7J4VJX0-F1
#
_entry.id   AF-A0A7J4VJX0-F1
#
_cell.length_a   1.000
_cell.length_b   1.000
_cell.length_c   1.000
_cell.angle_alpha   90.00
_cell.angle_beta   90.00
_cell.angle_gamma   90.00
#
_symmetry.space_group_name_H-M   'P 1'
#
loop_
_entity.id
_entity.type
_entity.pdbx_description
1 polymer ?
#
loop_
_entity_poly.entity_id
_entity_poly.type
_entity_poly.pdbx_seq_one_letter_code
_entity_poly.pdbx_strand_id
1 'polypeptide(L)'
;MILRFRLPLCEKSKAQPQVRRDKARFYQYAWFYNFKFAIARHIPADTDLLVTAASLGTKKEKLSFTNCLSDVMGQTITTGRWAVDFRPSVADCSLQMADYCAWAIQRKWERNDTRSYDMIKDRITYEYDLWRRGAVHHY
;
A
#
# COMPACT_ATOMS: atom_id res chain seq x y z
N MET A 1 3.62 17.29 -13.45
CA MET A 1 3.16 16.07 -12.76
C MET A 1 3.49 16.18 -11.28
N ILE A 2 2.49 16.30 -10.40
CA ILE A 2 2.71 16.39 -8.95
C ILE A 2 2.59 14.98 -8.36
N LEU A 3 3.72 14.36 -8.01
CA LEU A 3 3.74 13.08 -7.32
C LEU A 3 3.40 13.29 -5.84
N ARG A 4 2.44 12.51 -5.33
CA ARG A 4 1.98 12.55 -3.94
C ARG A 4 2.03 11.15 -3.35
N PHE A 5 2.59 11.05 -2.14
CA PHE A 5 2.72 9.78 -1.44
C PHE A 5 1.69 9.65 -0.33
N ARG A 6 1.19 8.44 -0.14
CA ARG A 6 0.28 8.06 0.95
C ARG A 6 0.68 6.69 1.45
N LEU A 7 0.86 6.58 2.76
CA LEU A 7 1.43 5.38 3.37
C LEU A 7 0.56 4.94 4.57
N PRO A 8 -0.08 3.76 4.49
CA PRO A 8 -0.71 3.14 5.64
C PRO A 8 0.36 2.53 6.54
N LEU A 9 0.36 2.88 7.82
CA LEU A 9 1.16 2.22 8.83
C LEU A 9 0.35 1.07 9.41
N CYS A 10 0.92 -0.12 9.30
CA CYS A 10 0.28 -1.36 9.70
C CYS A 10 1.19 -2.06 10.73
N GLU A 11 1.00 -1.76 12.01
CA GLU A 11 1.67 -2.49 13.08
C GLU A 11 1.12 -3.92 13.19
N LYS A 12 1.93 -4.90 12.77
CA LYS A 12 1.52 -6.31 12.76
C LYS A 12 0.93 -6.74 14.08
N SER A 13 1.57 -6.43 15.22
CA SER A 13 1.17 -6.84 16.58
C SER A 13 -0.23 -6.37 17.02
N LYS A 14 -0.81 -5.35 16.38
CA LYS A 14 -2.15 -4.83 16.67
C LYS A 14 -3.23 -5.36 15.72
N ALA A 15 -2.83 -6.01 14.62
CA ALA A 15 -3.79 -6.59 13.68
C ALA A 15 -4.53 -7.78 14.32
N GLN A 16 -5.85 -7.87 14.14
CA GLN A 16 -6.61 -9.00 14.67
C GLN A 16 -6.10 -10.35 14.10
N PRO A 17 -6.18 -11.48 14.85
CA PRO A 17 -5.64 -12.77 14.43
C PRO A 17 -6.15 -13.24 13.05
N GLN A 18 -7.42 -12.95 12.74
CA GLN A 18 -8.03 -13.27 11.45
C GLN A 18 -7.39 -12.54 10.25
N VAL A 19 -6.82 -11.35 10.46
CA VAL A 19 -6.18 -10.54 9.42
C VAL A 19 -4.76 -11.03 9.12
N ARG A 20 -4.11 -11.72 10.08
CA ARG A 20 -2.72 -12.21 9.95
C ARG A 20 -2.59 -13.62 9.43
N ARG A 21 -3.70 -14.32 9.17
CA ARG A 21 -3.67 -15.73 8.74
C ARG A 21 -2.86 -15.96 7.46
N ASP A 22 -2.90 -14.98 6.55
CA ASP A 22 -2.21 -15.03 5.27
C ASP A 22 -1.61 -13.65 4.94
N LYS A 23 -0.45 -13.63 4.28
CA LYS A 23 0.24 -12.39 3.88
C LYS A 23 -0.62 -11.54 2.94
N ALA A 24 -1.20 -12.14 1.91
CA ALA A 24 -2.06 -11.45 0.96
C ALA A 24 -3.30 -10.86 1.65
N ARG A 25 -3.90 -11.60 2.60
CA ARG A 25 -5.03 -11.09 3.39
C ARG A 25 -4.64 -9.87 4.24
N PHE A 26 -3.44 -9.87 4.83
CA PHE A 26 -2.92 -8.72 5.57
C PHE A 26 -2.76 -7.49 4.67
N TYR A 27 -2.14 -7.66 3.49
CA TYR A 27 -1.98 -6.56 2.52
C TYR A 27 -3.31 -6.09 1.92
N GLN A 28 -4.27 -7.00 1.75
CA GLN A 28 -5.61 -6.68 1.25
C GLN A 28 -6.28 -5.59 2.09
N TYR A 29 -6.16 -5.65 3.42
CA TYR A 29 -6.68 -4.60 4.30
C TYR A 29 -5.99 -3.26 4.05
N ALA A 30 -4.66 -3.23 3.99
CA ALA A 30 -3.91 -2.00 3.73
C ALA A 30 -4.30 -1.36 2.39
N TRP A 31 -4.51 -2.18 1.34
CA TRP A 31 -4.99 -1.72 0.05
C TRP A 31 -6.41 -1.20 0.09
N PHE A 32 -7.34 -1.94 0.71
CA PHE A 32 -8.74 -1.52 0.81
C PHE A 32 -8.88 -0.11 1.37
N TYR A 33 -8.20 0.18 2.48
CA TYR A 33 -8.26 1.52 3.08
C TYR A 33 -7.61 2.59 2.19
N ASN A 34 -6.51 2.27 1.48
CA ASN A 34 -5.94 3.21 0.52
C ASN A 34 -6.85 3.47 -0.66
N PHE A 35 -7.39 2.43 -1.30
CA PHE A 35 -8.27 2.62 -2.45
C PHE A 35 -9.53 3.37 -2.03
N LYS A 36 -10.23 2.90 -0.99
CA LYS A 36 -11.50 3.49 -0.54
C LYS A 36 -11.36 4.93 -0.08
N PHE A 37 -10.40 5.22 0.79
CA PHE A 37 -10.29 6.56 1.40
C PHE A 37 -9.37 7.48 0.63
N ALA A 38 -8.41 6.96 -0.13
CA ALA A 38 -7.33 7.76 -0.66
C ALA A 38 -7.39 7.93 -2.17
N ILE A 39 -7.49 6.83 -2.92
CA ILE A 39 -7.26 6.81 -4.38
C ILE A 39 -8.56 6.95 -5.15
N ALA A 40 -9.64 6.26 -4.77
CA ALA A 40 -10.90 6.19 -5.53
C ALA A 40 -11.49 7.56 -5.89
N ARG A 41 -11.39 8.54 -4.98
CA ARG A 41 -11.88 9.91 -5.21
C ARG A 41 -11.09 10.71 -6.27
N HIS A 42 -9.89 10.27 -6.63
CA HIS A 42 -9.03 10.94 -7.62
C HIS A 42 -8.99 10.21 -8.94
N ILE A 43 -9.66 9.07 -9.06
CA ILE A 43 -9.74 8.28 -10.30
C ILE A 43 -10.94 8.79 -11.09
N PRO A 44 -10.74 9.35 -12.29
CA PRO A 44 -11.86 9.68 -13.19
C PRO A 44 -12.57 8.41 -13.64
N ALA A 45 -13.89 8.50 -13.83
CA ALA A 45 -14.74 7.33 -14.11
C ALA A 45 -14.39 6.58 -15.41
N ASP A 46 -13.73 7.23 -16.36
CA ASP A 46 -13.38 6.67 -17.68
C ASP A 46 -11.87 6.51 -17.84
N THR A 47 -11.19 6.02 -16.80
CA THR A 47 -9.75 5.79 -16.86
C THR A 47 -9.39 4.33 -16.58
N ASP A 48 -8.46 3.82 -17.39
CA ASP A 48 -7.86 2.52 -17.16
C ASP A 48 -6.76 2.64 -16.10
N LEU A 49 -6.74 1.69 -15.16
CA LEU A 49 -5.83 1.69 -14.02
C LEU A 49 -4.79 0.59 -14.15
N LEU A 50 -3.52 0.98 -14.08
CA LEU A 50 -2.41 0.04 -13.95
C LEU A 50 -1.89 0.04 -12.51
N VAL A 51 -1.99 -1.11 -11.85
CA VAL A 51 -1.39 -1.34 -10.54
C VAL A 51 -0.03 -2.01 -10.74
N THR A 52 1.05 -1.28 -10.47
CA THR A 52 2.40 -1.83 -10.53
C THR A 52 2.82 -2.31 -9.14
N ALA A 53 3.21 -3.58 -9.03
CA ALA A 53 3.76 -4.15 -7.82
C ALA A 53 5.19 -4.63 -8.08
N ALA A 54 6.09 -4.38 -7.12
CA ALA A 54 7.42 -4.96 -7.14
C ALA A 54 7.31 -6.49 -7.18
N SER A 55 8.25 -7.17 -7.84
CA SER A 55 8.16 -8.61 -8.05
C SER A 55 8.11 -9.36 -6.72
N LEU A 56 6.92 -9.85 -6.38
CA LEU A 56 6.67 -10.64 -5.18
C LEU A 56 6.65 -12.12 -5.56
N GLY A 57 7.61 -12.85 -4.99
CA GLY A 57 7.48 -14.28 -4.71
C GLY A 57 7.17 -15.21 -5.88
N THR A 58 6.57 -16.34 -5.53
CA THR A 58 6.23 -17.45 -6.44
C THR A 58 4.99 -17.15 -7.28
N LYS A 59 4.74 -17.92 -8.35
CA LYS A 59 3.52 -17.81 -9.18
C LYS A 59 2.23 -17.88 -8.34
N LYS A 60 2.22 -18.72 -7.31
CA LYS A 60 1.08 -18.90 -6.39
C LYS A 60 0.82 -17.64 -5.56
N GLU A 61 1.87 -16.99 -5.06
CA GLU A 61 1.75 -15.74 -4.33
C GLU A 61 1.22 -14.63 -5.24
N LYS A 62 1.76 -14.49 -6.45
CA LYS A 62 1.25 -13.49 -7.42
C LYS A 62 -0.26 -13.66 -7.66
N LEU A 63 -0.73 -14.89 -7.84
CA LEU A 63 -2.16 -15.17 -8.02
C LEU A 63 -2.99 -14.78 -6.79
N SER A 64 -2.52 -15.11 -5.58
CA SER A 64 -3.20 -14.74 -4.32
C SER A 64 -3.31 -13.21 -4.17
N PHE A 65 -2.23 -12.49 -4.49
CA PHE A 65 -2.19 -11.03 -4.47
C PHE A 65 -3.14 -10.43 -5.52
N THR A 66 -3.14 -10.95 -6.75
CA THR A 66 -4.07 -10.51 -7.80
C THR A 66 -5.52 -10.72 -7.40
N ASN A 67 -5.87 -11.86 -6.78
CA ASN A 67 -7.23 -12.11 -6.31
C ASN A 67 -7.64 -11.14 -5.20
N CYS A 68 -6.74 -10.85 -4.24
CA CYS A 68 -7.00 -9.86 -3.19
C CYS A 68 -7.16 -8.44 -3.75
N LEU A 69 -6.35 -8.07 -4.76
CA LEU A 69 -6.51 -6.79 -5.46
C LEU A 69 -7.84 -6.75 -6.19
N SER A 70 -8.22 -7.79 -6.91
CA SER A 70 -9.50 -7.86 -7.62
C SER A 70 -10.69 -7.63 -6.69
N ASP A 71 -10.69 -8.26 -5.52
CA ASP A 71 -11.70 -8.05 -4.48
C ASP A 71 -11.73 -6.59 -3.99
N VAL A 72 -10.57 -5.98 -3.73
CA VAL A 72 -10.48 -4.57 -3.32
C VAL A 72 -10.96 -3.62 -4.42
N MET A 73 -10.55 -3.86 -5.66
CA MET A 73 -10.92 -3.03 -6.82
C MET A 73 -12.43 -3.09 -7.04
N GLY A 74 -13.03 -4.29 -6.99
CA GLY A 74 -14.48 -4.47 -7.11
C GLY A 74 -15.29 -3.79 -6.00
N GLN A 75 -14.71 -3.59 -4.82
CA GLN A 75 -15.36 -2.86 -3.72
C GLN A 75 -15.17 -1.34 -3.75
N THR A 76 -14.20 -0.84 -4.51
CA THR A 76 -13.75 0.58 -4.41
C THR A 76 -13.83 1.36 -5.70
N ILE A 77 -13.71 0.71 -6.86
CA ILE A 77 -13.71 1.34 -8.18
C ILE A 77 -14.87 0.76 -8.98
N THR A 78 -15.85 1.62 -9.26
CA THR A 78 -17.10 1.26 -9.94
C THR A 78 -16.99 1.33 -11.46
N THR A 79 -16.00 2.04 -12.01
CA THR A 79 -15.93 2.37 -13.43
C THR A 79 -14.46 2.48 -13.85
N GLY A 80 -14.01 1.56 -14.69
CA GLY A 80 -12.64 1.53 -15.22
C GLY A 80 -12.11 0.10 -15.37
N ARG A 81 -11.34 -0.17 -16.43
CA ARG A 81 -10.59 -1.43 -16.53
C ARG A 81 -9.37 -1.30 -15.64
N TRP A 82 -8.92 -2.43 -15.08
CA TRP A 82 -7.67 -2.43 -14.34
C TRP A 82 -6.82 -3.63 -14.70
N ALA A 83 -5.51 -3.45 -14.62
CA ALA A 83 -4.52 -4.48 -14.80
C ALA A 83 -3.49 -4.41 -13.66
N VAL A 84 -2.86 -5.54 -13.37
CA VAL A 84 -1.72 -5.61 -12.45
C VAL A 84 -0.49 -6.01 -13.22
N ASP A 85 0.61 -5.32 -12.99
CA ASP A 85 1.91 -5.69 -13.52
C ASP A 85 2.92 -5.92 -12.40
N PHE A 86 3.64 -7.05 -12.50
CA PHE A 86 4.65 -7.47 -11.54
C PHE A 86 6.02 -7.36 -12.20
N ARG A 87 6.72 -6.26 -11.92
CA ARG A 87 8.06 -6.00 -12.48
C ARG A 87 9.11 -5.88 -11.39
N PRO A 88 10.39 -6.18 -11.69
CA PRO A 88 11.48 -5.90 -10.76
C PRO A 88 11.54 -4.41 -10.41
N SER A 89 11.81 -4.05 -9.16
CA SER A 89 11.93 -2.63 -8.73
C SER A 89 13.01 -1.88 -9.53
N VAL A 90 14.08 -2.57 -9.94
CA VAL A 90 15.12 -2.00 -10.83
C VAL A 90 14.61 -1.53 -12.19
N ALA A 91 13.48 -2.07 -12.66
CA ALA A 91 12.91 -1.76 -13.96
C ALA A 91 11.90 -0.61 -13.93
N ASP A 92 11.57 -0.06 -12.75
CA ASP A 92 10.55 0.97 -12.61
C ASP A 92 10.94 2.04 -11.60
N CYS A 93 11.06 3.28 -12.05
CA CYS A 93 11.40 4.39 -11.18
C CYS A 93 10.34 4.66 -10.11
N SER A 94 9.06 4.40 -10.39
CA SER A 94 7.96 4.61 -9.43
C SER A 94 8.04 3.61 -8.29
N LEU A 95 8.43 2.36 -8.58
CA LEU A 95 8.70 1.36 -7.54
C LEU A 95 9.87 1.76 -6.66
N GLN A 96 10.98 2.22 -7.25
CA GLN A 96 12.13 2.70 -6.47
C GLN A 96 11.78 3.89 -5.58
N MET A 97 10.99 4.83 -6.10
CA MET A 97 10.49 5.97 -5.32
C MET A 97 9.57 5.52 -4.18
N ALA A 98 8.66 4.57 -4.43
CA ALA A 98 7.79 4.02 -3.41
C ALA A 98 8.57 3.28 -2.32
N ASP A 99 9.57 2.47 -2.69
CA ASP A 99 10.48 1.77 -1.78
C ASP A 99 11.25 2.76 -0.91
N TYR A 100 11.81 3.83 -1.49
CA TYR A 100 12.51 4.87 -0.74
C TYR A 100 11.59 5.58 0.27
N CYS A 101 10.36 5.92 -0.14
CA CYS A 101 9.41 6.57 0.74
C CYS A 101 8.99 5.66 1.90
N ALA A 102 8.74 4.38 1.62
CA ALA A 102 8.43 3.39 2.66
C ALA A 102 9.59 3.23 3.65
N TRP A 103 10.82 3.15 3.14
CA TRP A 103 12.03 3.05 3.96
C TRP A 103 12.27 4.28 4.84
N ALA A 104 12.11 5.49 4.29
CA ALA A 104 12.30 6.73 5.04
C ALA A 104 11.30 6.85 6.19
N ILE A 105 10.03 6.49 5.96
CA ILE A 105 9.02 6.47 7.02
C ILE A 105 9.31 5.37 8.04
N GLN A 106 9.67 4.16 7.60
CA GLN A 106 10.04 3.08 8.51
C GLN A 106 11.17 3.50 9.46
N ARG A 107 12.23 4.15 8.94
CA ARG A 107 13.34 4.65 9.78
C ARG A 107 12.90 5.68 10.81
N LYS A 108 12.02 6.61 10.44
CA LYS A 108 11.43 7.57 11.38
C LYS A 108 10.73 6.83 12.53
N TRP A 109 9.92 5.82 12.22
CA TRP A 109 9.12 5.10 13.23
C TRP A 109 9.93 4.12 14.08
N GLU A 110 10.92 3.43 13.51
CA GLU A 110 11.70 2.42 14.24
C GLU A 110 12.92 3.00 14.94
N ARG A 111 13.52 4.06 14.41
CA ARG A 111 14.85 4.57 14.85
C ARG A 111 14.84 6.05 15.24
N ASN A 112 13.68 6.72 15.20
CA ASN A 112 13.57 8.17 15.38
C ASN A 112 14.50 8.99 14.45
N ASP A 113 14.88 8.43 13.30
CA ASP A 113 15.73 9.09 12.32
C ASP A 113 14.86 9.80 11.28
N THR A 114 14.75 11.13 11.39
CA THR A 114 13.92 11.94 10.50
C THR A 114 14.64 12.49 9.29
N ARG A 115 15.96 12.27 9.13
CA ARG A 115 16.76 12.93 8.08
C ARG A 115 16.16 12.72 6.69
N SER A 116 15.88 11.47 6.32
CA SER A 116 15.32 11.14 5.01
C SER A 116 13.84 11.49 4.91
N TYR A 117 13.12 11.42 6.03
CA TYR A 117 11.72 11.83 6.11
C TYR A 117 11.56 13.33 5.82
N ASP A 118 12.42 14.16 6.39
CA ASP A 118 12.41 15.61 6.24
C ASP A 118 12.64 16.06 4.79
N MET A 119 13.30 15.24 3.98
CA MET A 119 13.52 15.50 2.55
C MET A 119 12.28 15.23 1.68
N ILE A 120 11.35 14.39 2.15
CA ILE A 120 10.17 13.97 1.37
C ILE A 120 8.84 14.44 1.97
N LYS A 121 8.86 15.04 3.17
CA LYS A 121 7.66 15.40 3.92
C LYS A 121 6.70 16.33 3.18
N ASP A 122 7.21 17.20 2.31
CA ASP A 122 6.42 18.11 1.47
C ASP A 122 5.59 17.36 0.41
N ARG A 123 5.99 16.13 0.07
CA ARG A 123 5.31 15.26 -0.91
C ARG A 123 4.40 14.21 -0.26
N ILE A 124 4.52 14.00 1.04
CA ILE A 124 3.64 13.10 1.80
C ILE A 124 2.31 13.81 2.03
N THR A 125 1.22 13.23 1.51
CA THR A 125 -0.12 13.78 1.74
C THR A 125 -0.68 13.31 3.07
N TYR A 126 -0.52 12.02 3.40
CA TYR A 126 -0.99 11.44 4.67
C TYR A 126 -0.16 10.22 5.07
N GLU A 127 0.14 10.16 6.37
CA GLU A 127 0.53 8.96 7.12
C GLU A 127 -0.66 8.53 7.97
N TYR A 128 -1.14 7.30 7.79
CA TYR A 128 -2.29 6.81 8.54
C TYR A 128 -1.98 5.50 9.22
N ASP A 129 -1.94 5.51 10.56
CA ASP A 129 -1.88 4.28 11.35
C ASP A 129 -3.25 3.61 11.38
N LEU A 130 -3.33 2.47 10.69
CA LEU A 130 -4.55 1.70 10.50
C LEU A 130 -5.10 1.16 11.83
N TRP A 131 -4.24 0.87 12.79
CA TRP A 131 -4.60 0.30 14.08
C TRP A 131 -4.35 1.24 15.25
N ARG A 132 -4.24 2.56 15.00
CA ARG A 132 -3.99 3.58 16.03
C ARG A 132 -4.94 3.50 17.24
N ARG A 133 -6.21 3.14 17.00
CA ARG A 133 -7.25 3.05 18.04
C ARG A 133 -7.27 1.70 18.78
N GLY A 134 -6.51 0.71 18.31
CA GLY A 134 -6.40 -0.59 18.94
C GLY A 134 -5.30 -0.60 20.00
N ALA A 135 -5.66 -0.82 21.26
CA ALA A 135 -4.71 -0.96 22.37
C ALA A 135 -4.30 -2.43 22.63
N VAL A 136 -4.94 -3.39 21.95
CA VAL A 136 -4.73 -4.82 22.17
C VAL A 136 -3.64 -5.34 21.23
N HIS A 137 -2.62 -5.95 21.82
CA HIS A 137 -1.60 -6.67 21.09
C HIS A 137 -1.98 -8.15 21.04
N HIS A 138 -2.09 -8.69 19.84
CA HIS A 138 -2.25 -10.13 19.62
C HIS A 138 -0.87 -10.71 19.32
N TYR A 139 -0.41 -11.66 20.13
CA TYR A 139 0.83 -12.43 19.93
C TYR A 139 0.48 -13.83 19.43
#